data_AF-H5S9P0-F1
#
_entry.id   AF-H5S9P0-F1
#
_cell.length_a   1.000
_cell.length_b   1.000
_cell.length_c   1.000
_cell.angle_alpha   90.00
_cell.angle_beta   90.00
_cell.angle_gamma   90.00
#
_symmetry.space_group_name_H-M   'P 1'
#
loop_
_entity.id
_entity.type
_entity.pdbx_description
1 polymer ?
#
loop_
_entity_poly.entity_id
_entity_poly.type
_entity_poly.pdbx_seq_one_letter_code
_entity_poly.pdbx_strand_id
1 'polypeptide(L)'
;MVFGIVAAGADLTTKLARIYMAAKNAFYAQSGGVTAVINASACGVIETARRHPDKIGKVYAGKNGILGALTEELIDTSHETDEAIAALRHTPGAAFGSCRYKLKGLEENRAEYERLIEVFRAHE
;
A
#
# COMPACT_ATOMS: atom_id res chain seq x y z
N MET A 1 -38.34 -28.44 24.23
CA MET A 1 -36.88 -28.57 24.07
C MET A 1 -36.33 -27.24 23.58
N VAL A 2 -35.87 -26.40 24.51
CA VAL A 2 -35.16 -25.16 24.18
C VAL A 2 -33.68 -25.53 24.13
N PHE A 3 -33.15 -25.80 22.94
CA PHE A 3 -31.71 -25.99 22.76
C PHE A 3 -31.05 -24.60 22.65
N GLY A 4 -30.05 -24.40 23.51
CA GLY A 4 -29.45 -23.11 23.80
C GLY A 4 -28.75 -22.45 22.61
N ILE A 5 -29.11 -21.19 22.38
CA ILE A 5 -28.29 -20.19 21.70
C ILE A 5 -27.68 -19.34 22.81
N VAL A 6 -26.57 -19.79 23.40
CA VAL A 6 -25.70 -18.91 24.19
C VAL A 6 -24.26 -19.27 23.90
N ALA A 7 -23.47 -18.25 23.56
CA ALA A 7 -22.02 -18.25 23.32
C ALA A 7 -21.52 -18.55 21.88
N ALA A 8 -21.96 -17.75 20.89
CA ALA A 8 -21.19 -17.51 19.65
C ALA A 8 -21.31 -16.07 19.11
N GLY A 9 -21.80 -15.13 19.93
CA GLY A 9 -22.21 -13.79 19.49
C GLY A 9 -21.10 -12.74 19.35
N ALA A 10 -19.85 -13.08 19.64
CA ALA A 10 -18.71 -12.17 19.47
C ALA A 10 -17.74 -12.63 18.36
N ASP A 11 -17.54 -13.94 18.20
CA ASP A 11 -16.63 -14.51 17.20
C ASP A 11 -17.19 -14.38 15.78
N LEU A 12 -18.45 -14.78 15.56
CA LEU A 12 -19.06 -14.70 14.23
C LEU A 12 -19.21 -13.25 13.75
N THR A 13 -19.53 -12.33 14.65
CA THR A 13 -19.68 -10.89 14.36
C THR A 13 -18.34 -10.23 14.05
N THR A 14 -17.27 -10.61 14.75
CA THR A 14 -15.90 -10.14 14.45
C THR A 14 -15.36 -10.74 13.15
N LYS A 15 -15.67 -12.01 12.88
CA LYS A 15 -15.28 -12.72 11.66
C LYS A 15 -16.06 -12.20 10.45
N LEU A 16 -17.36 -11.98 10.58
CA LEU A 16 -18.20 -11.31 9.58
C LEU A 16 -17.78 -9.87 9.39
N ALA A 17 -17.47 -9.10 10.44
CA ALA A 17 -16.93 -7.74 10.30
C ALA A 17 -15.56 -7.71 9.60
N ARG A 18 -14.69 -8.69 9.85
CA ARG A 18 -13.43 -8.85 9.09
C ARG A 18 -13.65 -9.28 7.64
N ILE A 19 -14.71 -10.03 7.35
CA ILE A 19 -15.13 -10.38 5.99
C ILE A 19 -15.79 -9.17 5.29
N TYR A 20 -16.43 -8.26 6.04
CA TYR A 20 -17.16 -7.09 5.51
C TYR A 20 -16.34 -5.80 5.46
N MET A 21 -15.23 -5.71 6.22
CA MET A 21 -14.25 -4.64 6.07
C MET A 21 -13.31 -5.07 4.96
N ALA A 22 -13.43 -4.45 3.78
CA ALA A 22 -12.45 -4.60 2.73
C ALA A 22 -11.05 -4.38 3.31
N ALA A 23 -10.12 -5.28 2.99
CA ALA A 23 -8.73 -5.16 3.44
C ALA A 23 -8.17 -3.80 3.01
N LYS A 24 -7.49 -3.11 3.92
CA LYS A 24 -6.95 -1.78 3.65
C LYS A 24 -5.90 -1.84 2.55
N ASN A 25 -5.92 -0.85 1.66
CA ASN A 25 -4.90 -0.70 0.64
C ASN A 25 -3.55 -0.29 1.25
N ALA A 26 -2.46 -0.61 0.56
CA ALA A 26 -1.11 -0.24 0.93
C ALA A 26 -0.52 0.76 -0.06
N PHE A 27 0.33 1.65 0.44
CA PHE A 27 1.10 2.59 -0.38
C PHE A 27 2.60 2.28 -0.27
N TYR A 28 3.27 2.21 -1.42
CA TYR A 28 4.72 2.01 -1.54
C TYR A 28 5.35 3.19 -2.29
N ALA A 29 6.50 3.67 -1.81
CA ALA A 29 7.24 4.72 -2.49
C ALA A 29 8.75 4.51 -2.34
N GLN A 30 9.48 4.84 -3.41
CA GLN A 30 10.94 4.85 -3.42
C GLN A 30 11.43 6.28 -3.21
N SER A 31 12.42 6.45 -2.34
CA SER A 31 12.98 7.77 -2.00
C SER A 31 14.50 7.74 -1.99
N GLY A 32 15.11 8.90 -2.24
CA GLY A 32 16.55 9.06 -2.28
C GLY A 32 17.22 8.53 -3.55
N GLY A 33 18.51 8.20 -3.43
CA GLY A 33 19.30 7.65 -4.53
C GLY A 33 18.89 6.20 -4.83
N VAL A 34 18.67 5.88 -6.10
CA VAL A 34 18.29 4.54 -6.55
C VAL A 34 19.47 3.57 -6.44
N THR A 35 19.19 2.30 -6.13
CA THR A 35 20.20 1.25 -6.04
C THR A 35 19.95 0.17 -7.10
N ALA A 36 20.92 -0.71 -7.31
CA ALA A 36 20.75 -1.84 -8.22
C ALA A 36 19.68 -2.85 -7.75
N VAL A 37 19.23 -2.79 -6.49
CA VAL A 37 18.39 -3.83 -5.86
C VAL A 37 17.08 -3.31 -5.28
N ILE A 38 16.80 -2.00 -5.33
CA ILE A 38 15.59 -1.44 -4.70
C ILE A 38 14.28 -1.99 -5.31
N ASN A 39 14.30 -2.36 -6.60
CA ASN A 39 13.17 -3.02 -7.24
C ASN A 39 12.93 -4.45 -6.72
N ALA A 40 13.96 -5.16 -6.23
CA ALA A 40 13.76 -6.45 -5.58
C ALA A 40 12.98 -6.29 -4.25
N SER A 41 13.19 -5.19 -3.52
CA SER A 41 12.36 -4.86 -2.37
C SER A 41 10.92 -4.54 -2.79
N ALA A 42 10.72 -3.80 -3.88
CA ALA A 42 9.40 -3.49 -4.41
C ALA A 42 8.64 -4.76 -4.82
N CYS A 43 9.31 -5.66 -5.54
CA CYS A 43 8.82 -7.00 -5.88
C CYS A 43 8.34 -7.74 -4.63
N GLY A 44 9.17 -7.80 -3.59
CA GLY A 44 8.85 -8.50 -2.35
C GLY A 44 7.62 -7.93 -1.64
N VAL A 45 7.46 -6.60 -1.62
CA VAL A 45 6.27 -5.94 -1.05
C VAL A 45 5.01 -6.32 -1.82
N ILE A 46 5.03 -6.17 -3.15
CA ILE A 46 3.85 -6.37 -4.01
C ILE A 46 3.43 -7.85 -4.02
N GLU A 47 4.37 -8.77 -4.23
CA GLU A 47 4.09 -10.23 -4.22
C GLU A 47 3.56 -10.69 -2.86
N THR A 48 4.09 -10.13 -1.77
CA THR A 48 3.63 -10.50 -0.42
C THR A 48 2.24 -9.97 -0.12
N ALA A 49 1.93 -8.74 -0.53
CA ALA A 49 0.57 -8.20 -0.43
C ALA A 49 -0.43 -9.04 -1.24
N ARG A 50 -0.09 -9.38 -2.50
CA ARG A 50 -0.92 -10.25 -3.36
C ARG A 50 -1.17 -11.64 -2.74
N ARG A 51 -0.25 -12.17 -1.95
CA ARG A 51 -0.41 -13.45 -1.22
C ARG A 51 -1.27 -13.36 0.04
N HIS A 52 -1.57 -12.15 0.53
CA HIS A 52 -2.36 -11.91 1.73
C HIS A 52 -3.54 -10.96 1.46
N PRO A 53 -4.44 -11.28 0.52
CA PRO A 53 -5.57 -10.43 0.16
C PRO A 53 -6.60 -10.28 1.29
N ASP A 54 -6.57 -11.17 2.28
CA ASP A 54 -7.34 -11.09 3.52
C ASP A 54 -6.85 -9.99 4.48
N LYS A 55 -5.65 -9.45 4.25
CA LYS A 55 -4.99 -8.47 5.12
C LYS A 55 -4.66 -7.17 4.42
N ILE A 56 -4.28 -7.23 3.15
CA ILE A 56 -3.88 -6.09 2.34
C ILE A 56 -4.71 -6.11 1.06
N GLY A 57 -5.37 -5.00 0.76
CA GLY A 57 -6.09 -4.79 -0.48
C GLY A 57 -5.13 -4.54 -1.65
N LYS A 58 -5.36 -3.46 -2.39
CA LYS A 58 -4.47 -3.05 -3.48
C LYS A 58 -3.15 -2.49 -2.95
N VAL A 59 -2.10 -2.60 -3.74
CA VAL A 59 -0.85 -1.87 -3.51
C VAL A 59 -0.73 -0.76 -4.55
N TYR A 60 -0.73 0.48 -4.07
CA TYR A 60 -0.45 1.66 -4.86
C TYR A 60 1.02 2.05 -4.74
N ALA A 61 1.67 2.35 -5.85
CA ALA A 61 3.01 2.92 -5.86
C ALA A 61 2.98 4.42 -6.16
N GLY A 62 3.73 5.23 -5.42
CA GLY A 62 3.87 6.66 -5.69
C GLY A 62 4.82 6.90 -6.87
N LYS A 63 4.30 7.51 -7.95
CA LYS A 63 5.14 7.90 -9.09
C LYS A 63 6.18 8.94 -8.62
N ASN A 64 7.45 8.66 -8.86
CA ASN A 64 8.55 9.50 -8.39
C ASN A 64 8.57 9.69 -6.86
N GLY A 65 8.23 8.65 -6.10
CA GLY A 65 8.34 8.66 -4.65
C GLY A 65 7.20 9.40 -3.94
N ILE A 66 7.51 10.10 -2.85
CA ILE A 66 6.49 10.79 -2.03
C ILE A 66 5.80 11.94 -2.77
N LEU A 67 6.46 12.51 -3.78
CA LEU A 67 5.87 13.54 -4.62
C LEU A 67 4.63 13.03 -5.34
N GLY A 68 4.63 11.78 -5.83
CA GLY A 68 3.46 11.17 -6.45
C GLY A 68 2.26 11.07 -5.51
N ALA A 69 2.47 10.89 -4.21
CA ALA A 69 1.37 10.95 -3.24
C ALA A 69 0.86 12.40 -3.07
N LEU A 70 1.74 13.38 -2.97
CA LEU A 70 1.36 14.80 -2.83
C LEU A 70 0.59 15.32 -4.07
N THR A 71 1.02 14.90 -5.25
CA THR A 71 0.41 15.26 -6.55
C THR A 71 -0.68 14.29 -7.00
N GLU A 72 -0.99 13.26 -6.21
CA GLU A 72 -1.99 12.23 -6.51
C GLU A 72 -1.72 11.45 -7.82
N GLU A 73 -0.45 11.34 -8.20
CA GLU A 73 0.03 10.45 -9.25
C GLU A 73 0.36 9.07 -8.66
N LEU A 74 -0.69 8.27 -8.43
CA LEU A 74 -0.58 6.91 -7.91
C LEU A 74 -0.63 5.86 -9.03
N ILE A 75 0.19 4.83 -8.92
CA ILE A 75 0.23 3.68 -9.83
C ILE A 75 -0.48 2.51 -9.13
N ASP A 76 -1.63 2.08 -9.65
CA ASP A 76 -2.29 0.86 -9.19
C ASP A 76 -1.54 -0.36 -9.73
N THR A 77 -0.77 -1.03 -8.87
CA THR A 77 0.06 -2.17 -9.28
C THR A 77 -0.78 -3.41 -9.61
N SER A 78 -2.10 -3.42 -9.35
CA SER A 78 -2.97 -4.54 -9.75
C SER A 78 -3.16 -4.65 -11.27
N HIS A 79 -2.80 -3.62 -12.03
CA HIS A 79 -2.79 -3.65 -13.48
C HIS A 79 -1.55 -4.34 -14.08
N GLU A 80 -0.52 -4.58 -13.27
CA GLU A 80 0.71 -5.27 -13.70
C GLU A 80 0.58 -6.79 -13.57
N THR A 81 1.09 -7.53 -14.55
CA THR A 81 1.08 -9.00 -14.50
C THR A 81 2.03 -9.53 -13.42
N ASP A 82 1.84 -10.78 -12.99
CA ASP A 82 2.75 -11.41 -12.02
C ASP A 82 4.17 -11.51 -12.58
N GLU A 83 4.33 -11.75 -13.89
CA GLU A 83 5.63 -11.78 -14.56
C GLU A 83 6.32 -10.42 -14.56
N ALA A 84 5.56 -9.34 -14.80
CA ALA A 84 6.08 -7.98 -14.77
C ALA A 84 6.57 -7.61 -13.37
N ILE A 85 5.80 -7.97 -12.33
CA ILE A 85 6.23 -7.77 -10.94
C ILE A 85 7.46 -8.63 -10.61
N ALA A 86 7.49 -9.91 -11.00
CA ALA A 86 8.63 -10.79 -10.75
C ALA A 86 9.92 -10.27 -11.42
N ALA A 87 9.82 -9.68 -12.61
CA ALA A 87 10.95 -9.09 -13.33
C ALA A 87 11.63 -7.94 -12.57
N LEU A 88 10.92 -7.26 -11.66
CA LEU A 88 11.50 -6.23 -10.79
C LEU A 88 12.69 -6.75 -9.97
N ARG A 89 12.69 -8.05 -9.60
CA ARG A 89 13.79 -8.69 -8.88
C ARG A 89 15.14 -8.60 -9.59
N HIS A 90 15.12 -8.50 -10.92
CA HIS A 90 16.31 -8.46 -11.78
C HIS A 90 16.49 -7.12 -12.49
N THR A 91 15.64 -6.13 -12.18
CA THR A 91 15.66 -4.82 -12.84
C THR A 91 16.34 -3.79 -11.93
N PRO A 92 17.50 -3.23 -12.30
CA PRO A 92 18.15 -2.20 -11.48
C PRO A 92 17.40 -0.87 -11.52
N GLY A 93 17.72 0.03 -10.59
CA GLY A 93 17.10 1.35 -10.52
C GLY A 93 15.73 1.34 -9.83
N ALA A 94 14.91 2.33 -10.13
CA ALA A 94 13.60 2.55 -9.48
C ALA A 94 12.48 2.47 -10.53
N ALA A 95 11.77 1.34 -10.60
CA ALA A 95 10.72 1.10 -11.59
C ALA A 95 9.54 2.07 -11.47
N PHE A 96 9.28 2.59 -10.26
CA PHE A 96 8.21 3.57 -10.01
C PHE A 96 8.73 5.02 -9.96
N GLY A 97 10.02 5.21 -10.21
CA GLY A 97 10.71 6.47 -9.98
C GLY A 97 11.00 6.74 -8.50
N SER A 98 11.87 7.70 -8.24
CA SER A 98 12.25 8.13 -6.89
C SER A 98 12.39 9.65 -6.85
N CYS A 99 12.34 10.24 -5.66
CA CYS A 99 12.66 11.65 -5.45
C CYS A 99 13.60 11.85 -4.26
N ARG A 100 14.32 12.98 -4.28
CA ARG A 100 15.08 13.49 -3.12
C ARG A 100 14.26 14.51 -2.29
N TYR A 101 12.95 14.57 -2.52
CA TYR A 101 12.07 15.45 -1.76
C TYR A 101 12.04 15.00 -0.30
N LYS A 102 12.40 15.92 0.59
CA LYS A 102 12.38 15.69 2.03
C LYS A 102 11.20 16.48 2.58
N LEU A 103 10.19 15.78 3.10
CA LEU A 103 9.12 16.40 3.85
C LEU A 103 9.73 17.19 5.00
N LYS A 104 9.26 18.43 5.18
CA LYS A 104 9.65 19.23 6.34
C LYS A 104 9.03 18.65 7.61
N GLY A 105 9.47 19.15 8.76
CA GLY A 105 8.84 18.79 10.03
C GLY A 105 7.35 19.14 10.03
N LEU A 106 6.55 18.42 10.81
CA LEU A 106 5.10 18.65 10.88
C LEU A 106 4.74 20.10 11.24
N GLU A 107 5.50 20.70 12.15
CA GLU A 107 5.32 22.11 12.56
C GLU A 107 5.71 23.11 11.45
N GLU A 108 6.63 22.73 10.57
CA GLU A 108 7.12 23.59 9.49
C GLU A 108 6.23 23.52 8.24
N ASN A 109 5.63 22.36 7.97
CA ASN A 109 4.76 22.18 6.80
C ASN A 109 3.66 21.14 7.03
N ARG A 110 2.73 21.47 7.92
CA ARG A 110 1.56 20.64 8.22
C ARG A 110 0.71 20.32 6.98
N ALA A 111 0.62 21.25 6.04
CA ALA A 111 -0.19 21.11 4.83
C ALA A 111 0.20 19.89 3.98
N GLU A 112 1.49 19.52 3.91
CA GLU A 112 1.91 18.32 3.18
C GLU A 112 1.39 17.03 3.83
N TYR A 113 1.43 16.96 5.15
CA TYR A 113 0.92 15.80 5.89
C TYR A 113 -0.60 15.71 5.76
N GLU A 114 -1.30 16.84 5.84
CA GLU A 114 -2.75 16.89 5.60
C GLU A 114 -3.09 16.43 4.18
N ARG A 115 -2.36 16.91 3.17
CA ARG A 115 -2.52 16.47 1.78
C ARG A 115 -2.27 14.97 1.60
N LEU A 116 -1.22 14.41 2.22
CA LEU A 116 -0.96 12.97 2.18
C LEU A 116 -2.11 12.17 2.79
N ILE A 117 -2.66 12.61 3.93
CA ILE A 117 -3.79 11.96 4.58
C ILE A 117 -5.05 12.04 3.70
N GLU A 118 -5.32 13.19 3.07
CA GLU A 118 -6.43 13.35 2.14
C GLU A 118 -6.34 12.37 0.98
N VAL A 119 -5.17 12.28 0.33
CA VAL A 119 -4.93 11.35 -0.78
C VAL A 119 -5.06 9.92 -0.29
N PHE A 120 -4.45 9.53 0.82
CA PHE A 120 -4.57 8.14 1.30
C PHE A 120 -6.02 7.77 1.63
N ARG A 121 -6.81 8.67 2.22
CA ARG A 121 -8.24 8.45 2.48
C ARG A 121 -9.08 8.29 1.22
N ALA A 122 -8.74 9.00 0.15
CA ALA A 122 -9.46 8.92 -1.12
C ALA A 122 -9.24 7.57 -1.84
N HIS A 123 -8.20 6.81 -1.45
CA HIS A 123 -7.81 5.53 -2.07
C HIS A 123 -7.83 4.37 -1.05
N GLU A 124 -8.68 4.44 0.00
CA GLU A 124 -8.85 3.39 1.02
C GLU A 124 -9.68 2.17 0.57
#